data_AF-A0A920V038-F1
#
_entry.id   AF-A0A920V038-F1
#
_cell.length_a   1.000
_cell.length_b   1.000
_cell.length_c   1.000
_cell.angle_alpha   90.00
_cell.angle_beta   90.00
_cell.angle_gamma   90.00
#
_symmetry.space_group_name_H-M   'P 1'
#
loop_
_entity.id
_entity.type
_entity.pdbx_description
1 polymer ?
#
loop_
_entity_poly.entity_id
_entity_poly.type
_entity_poly.pdbx_seq_one_letter_code
_entity_poly.pdbx_strand_id
1 'polypeptide(L)'
;MMTFDRYSAKPTRRPCTGKLAAEPVLMDVVTAADAIPELGEGMILHAGPPISWERMCGPMRGAVAGIAVFEGWANDLEAAAALAGGARFSFPQP
;
A
#
# COMPACT_ATOMS: atom_id res chain seq x y z
N MET A 1 42.78 -3.86 -37.37
CA MET A 1 42.39 -2.43 -37.30
C MET A 1 40.88 -2.39 -37.16
N MET A 2 40.39 -2.46 -35.91
CA MET A 2 38.95 -2.39 -35.59
C MET A 2 38.70 -1.06 -34.90
N THR A 3 37.87 -0.22 -35.51
CA THR A 3 37.43 1.06 -34.96
C THR A 3 36.45 0.82 -33.81
N PHE A 4 36.82 1.30 -32.62
CA PHE A 4 35.97 1.39 -31.44
C PHE A 4 35.05 2.59 -31.61
N ASP A 5 33.74 2.37 -31.71
CA ASP A 5 32.76 3.46 -31.65
C ASP A 5 32.64 3.92 -30.18
N ARG A 6 33.08 5.16 -29.92
CA ARG A 6 32.87 5.85 -28.65
C ARG A 6 31.47 6.47 -28.67
N TYR A 7 30.45 5.67 -28.36
CA TYR A 7 29.16 6.23 -27.96
C TYR A 7 29.26 6.80 -26.54
N SER A 8 29.66 8.07 -26.45
CA SER A 8 29.58 8.87 -25.22
C SER A 8 28.19 9.45 -25.07
N ALA A 9 27.27 8.68 -24.48
CA ALA A 9 26.11 9.25 -23.79
C ALA A 9 26.43 9.30 -22.30
N LYS A 10 26.56 10.51 -21.74
CA LYS A 10 26.61 10.70 -20.28
C LYS A 10 25.36 10.03 -19.67
N PRO A 11 25.49 9.00 -18.82
CA PRO A 11 24.32 8.40 -18.21
C PRO A 11 23.83 9.32 -17.10
N THR A 12 22.71 10.02 -17.30
CA THR A 12 21.92 10.59 -16.19
C THR A 12 21.04 9.53 -15.51
N ARG A 13 21.37 8.24 -15.66
CA ARG A 13 20.60 7.14 -15.08
C ARG A 13 21.26 6.70 -13.78
N ARG A 14 20.58 6.94 -12.65
CA ARG A 14 20.87 6.23 -11.39
C ARG A 14 20.97 4.72 -11.67
N PRO A 15 21.95 4.00 -11.13
CA PRO A 15 22.06 2.57 -11.37
C PRO A 15 20.87 1.85 -10.72
N CYS A 16 20.02 1.20 -11.52
CA CYS A 16 18.97 0.29 -11.04
C CYS A 16 19.54 -1.07 -10.56
N THR A 17 20.86 -1.19 -10.44
CA THR A 17 21.58 -2.46 -10.25
C THR A 17 21.10 -3.23 -9.03
N GLY A 18 20.79 -2.54 -7.93
CA GLY A 18 20.24 -3.18 -6.72
C GLY A 18 18.81 -3.72 -6.87
N LYS A 19 17.98 -3.14 -7.76
CA LYS A 19 16.63 -3.64 -8.05
C LYS A 19 16.66 -4.86 -8.97
N LEU A 20 17.61 -4.90 -9.90
CA LEU A 20 17.73 -5.97 -10.90
C LEU A 20 18.46 -7.21 -10.36
N ALA A 21 19.21 -7.07 -9.26
CA ALA A 21 19.88 -8.18 -8.58
C ALA A 21 19.06 -8.79 -7.43
N ALA A 22 17.84 -8.30 -7.18
CA ALA A 22 17.00 -8.82 -6.11
C ALA A 22 16.36 -10.15 -6.52
N GLU A 23 16.48 -11.17 -5.67
CA GLU A 23 15.87 -12.49 -5.82
C GLU A 23 14.91 -12.78 -4.65
N PRO A 24 13.72 -12.13 -4.59
CA PRO A 24 12.78 -12.35 -3.51
C PRO A 24 12.19 -13.77 -3.57
N VAL A 25 12.12 -14.44 -2.42
CA VAL A 25 11.48 -15.75 -2.26
C VAL A 25 10.41 -15.68 -1.17
N LEU A 26 9.31 -16.41 -1.36
CA LEU A 26 8.24 -16.51 -0.37
C LEU A 26 8.72 -17.36 0.82
N MET A 27 8.75 -16.78 2.01
CA MET A 27 9.21 -17.46 3.23
C MET A 27 8.05 -17.99 4.10
N ASP A 28 6.98 -17.20 4.27
CA ASP A 28 5.87 -17.55 5.16
C ASP A 28 4.59 -16.79 4.79
N VAL A 29 3.46 -17.19 5.38
CA VAL A 29 2.16 -16.51 5.35
C VAL A 29 1.67 -16.31 6.78
N VAL A 30 1.73 -15.07 7.25
CA VAL A 30 1.32 -14.67 8.60
C VAL A 30 0.30 -13.53 8.54
N THR A 31 -0.30 -13.18 9.67
CA THR A 31 -1.21 -12.04 9.73
C THR A 31 -0.43 -10.73 9.56
N ALA A 32 -1.12 -9.68 9.09
CA ALA A 32 -0.49 -8.37 8.93
C ALA A 32 0.00 -7.78 10.27
N ALA A 33 -0.72 -8.06 11.36
CA ALA A 33 -0.34 -7.63 12.71
C ALA A 33 0.97 -8.28 13.17
N ASP A 34 1.21 -9.55 12.82
CA ASP A 34 2.46 -10.25 13.18
C ASP A 34 3.65 -9.77 12.33
N ALA A 35 3.41 -9.43 11.05
CA ALA A 35 4.45 -9.01 10.12
C ALA A 35 4.83 -7.53 10.23
N ILE A 36 3.90 -6.66 10.64
CA ILE A 36 4.05 -5.20 10.64
C ILE A 36 3.75 -4.68 12.06
N PRO A 37 4.78 -4.53 12.93
CA PRO A 37 4.60 -4.08 14.31
C PRO A 37 3.95 -2.70 14.45
N GLU A 38 4.10 -1.84 13.44
CA GLU A 38 3.54 -0.49 13.40
C GLU A 38 2.06 -0.46 12.97
N LEU A 39 1.48 -1.62 12.63
CA LEU A 39 0.06 -1.73 12.28
C LEU A 39 -0.80 -1.57 13.55
N GLY A 40 -1.28 -0.34 13.79
CA GLY A 40 -2.16 -0.04 14.91
C GLY A 40 -3.57 -0.63 14.76
N GLU A 41 -4.27 -0.80 15.88
CA GLU A 41 -5.69 -1.18 15.88
C GLU A 41 -6.54 -0.18 15.09
N GLY A 42 -7.45 -0.67 14.26
CA GLY A 42 -8.31 0.19 13.43
C GLY A 42 -7.58 0.88 12.27
N MET A 43 -6.34 0.49 11.96
CA MET A 43 -5.60 0.99 10.81
C MET A 43 -5.92 0.18 9.55
N ILE A 44 -6.20 0.87 8.44
CA ILE A 44 -6.45 0.25 7.14
C ILE A 44 -5.43 0.77 6.13
N LEU A 45 -4.67 -0.15 5.52
CA LEU A 45 -3.74 0.16 4.45
C LEU A 45 -4.47 0.17 3.09
N HIS A 46 -4.12 1.11 2.22
CA HIS A 46 -4.67 1.19 0.87
C HIS A 46 -3.56 1.37 -0.17
N ALA A 47 -3.89 1.09 -1.42
CA ALA A 47 -2.97 1.28 -2.53
C ALA A 47 -2.84 2.76 -2.93
N GLY A 48 -1.66 3.16 -3.38
CA GLY A 48 -1.40 4.49 -3.93
C GLY A 48 -0.87 5.50 -2.90
N PRO A 49 -0.77 6.77 -3.30
CA PRO A 49 -0.33 7.83 -2.40
C PRO A 49 -1.41 8.11 -1.33
N PRO A 50 -1.02 8.72 -0.20
CA PRO A 50 -1.93 9.04 0.90
C PRO A 50 -3.19 9.77 0.41
N ILE A 51 -4.36 9.26 0.79
CA ILE A 51 -5.66 9.81 0.40
C ILE A 51 -6.64 9.78 1.56
N SER A 52 -7.44 10.84 1.69
CA SER A 52 -8.51 10.88 2.69
C SER A 52 -9.72 10.09 2.21
N TRP A 53 -10.54 9.62 3.16
CA TRP A 53 -11.77 8.88 2.91
C TRP A 53 -12.69 9.59 1.88
N GLU A 54 -12.85 10.90 2.00
CA GLU A 54 -13.73 11.71 1.14
C GLU A 54 -13.24 11.74 -0.31
N ARG A 55 -11.96 11.45 -0.54
CA ARG A 55 -11.34 11.42 -1.87
C ARG A 55 -11.18 10.00 -2.41
N MET A 56 -11.42 8.98 -1.60
CA MET A 56 -11.43 7.59 -2.07
C MET A 56 -12.55 7.37 -3.09
N CYS A 57 -12.24 6.59 -4.13
CA CYS A 57 -13.24 6.16 -5.12
C CYS A 57 -14.19 5.12 -4.54
N GLY A 58 -15.36 4.93 -5.17
CA GLY A 58 -16.39 3.99 -4.71
C GLY A 58 -15.87 2.57 -4.39
N PRO A 59 -15.06 1.94 -5.26
CA PRO A 59 -14.50 0.62 -4.96
C PRO A 59 -13.60 0.59 -3.72
N MET A 60 -12.76 1.61 -3.53
CA MET A 60 -11.89 1.70 -2.35
C MET A 60 -12.71 1.91 -1.08
N ARG A 61 -13.78 2.71 -1.14
CA ARG A 61 -14.72 2.87 -0.03
C ARG A 61 -15.43 1.56 0.33
N GLY A 62 -15.85 0.81 -0.69
CA GLY A 62 -16.44 -0.52 -0.50
C GLY A 62 -15.47 -1.50 0.15
N ALA A 63 -14.19 -1.46 -0.24
CA ALA A 63 -13.16 -2.30 0.37
C ALA A 63 -12.94 -1.98 1.85
N VAL A 64 -12.83 -0.69 2.21
CA VAL A 64 -12.73 -0.24 3.60
C VAL A 64 -13.95 -0.67 4.42
N ALA A 65 -15.15 -0.52 3.87
CA ALA A 65 -16.37 -0.94 4.56
C ALA A 65 -16.40 -2.47 4.76
N GLY A 66 -15.97 -3.24 3.76
CA GLY A 66 -15.85 -4.69 3.85
C GLY A 66 -14.83 -5.14 4.90
N ILE A 67 -13.68 -4.47 4.97
CA ILE A 67 -12.66 -4.72 6.00
C ILE A 67 -13.25 -4.47 7.40
N ALA A 68 -13.93 -3.34 7.59
CA ALA A 68 -14.52 -3.02 8.89
C ALA A 68 -15.57 -4.04 9.35
N VAL A 69 -16.35 -4.62 8.44
CA VAL A 69 -17.27 -5.72 8.78
C VAL A 69 -16.51 -7.02 9.04
N PHE A 70 -15.50 -7.33 8.24
CA PHE A 70 -14.67 -8.52 8.38
C PHE A 70 -13.93 -8.57 9.73
N GLU A 71 -13.36 -7.45 10.14
CA GLU A 71 -12.67 -7.28 11.43
C GLU A 71 -13.65 -7.13 12.61
N GLY A 72 -14.97 -7.15 12.36
CA GLY A 72 -16.00 -7.03 13.39
C GLY A 72 -16.13 -5.63 14.00
N TRP A 73 -15.60 -4.61 13.35
CA TRP A 73 -15.71 -3.20 13.79
C TRP A 73 -17.07 -2.58 13.47
N ALA A 74 -17.79 -3.15 12.51
CA ALA A 74 -19.11 -2.72 12.09
C ALA A 74 -20.04 -3.93 11.84
N ASN A 75 -21.34 -3.74 12.07
CA ASN A 75 -22.33 -4.81 11.88
C ASN A 75 -22.73 -4.99 10.40
N ASP A 76 -22.61 -3.94 9.60
CA ASP A 76 -22.96 -3.92 8.19
C ASP A 76 -22.17 -2.83 7.43
N LEU A 77 -22.33 -2.80 6.10
CA LEU A 77 -21.59 -1.89 5.23
C LEU A 77 -21.99 -0.42 5.43
N GLU A 78 -23.24 -0.13 5.80
CA GLU A 78 -23.72 1.24 6.02
C GLU A 78 -23.13 1.80 7.32
N ALA A 79 -23.16 1.01 8.40
CA ALA A 79 -22.51 1.32 9.66
C ALA A 79 -21.00 1.50 9.47
N ALA A 80 -20.36 0.66 8.66
CA ALA A 80 -18.94 0.78 8.35
C ALA A 80 -18.61 2.08 7.61
N ALA A 81 -19.42 2.46 6.62
CA ALA A 81 -19.24 3.72 5.89
C ALA A 81 -19.42 4.95 6.79
N ALA A 82 -20.38 4.90 7.72
CA ALA A 82 -20.57 5.94 8.73
C ALA A 82 -19.36 6.06 9.69
N LEU A 83 -18.82 4.92 10.15
CA LEU A 83 -17.63 4.89 11.01
C LEU A 83 -16.37 5.41 10.28
N ALA A 84 -16.23 5.09 9.00
CA ALA A 84 -15.14 5.60 8.16
C ALA A 84 -15.21 7.12 7.97
N GLY A 85 -16.42 7.68 7.79
CA GLY A 85 -16.63 9.13 7.75
C GLY A 85 -16.45 9.83 9.10
N GLY A 86 -16.59 9.09 10.21
CA GLY A 86 -16.42 9.59 11.57
C GLY A 86 -15.00 9.54 12.13
N ALA A 87 -13.98 9.27 11.29
CA ALA A 87 -12.57 9.14 11.67
C ALA A 87 -12.25 8.00 12.66
N ARG A 88 -13.07 6.92 12.68
CA ARG A 88 -12.77 5.73 13.49
C ARG A 88 -11.60 4.92 12.92
N PHE A 89 -11.35 5.01 11.61
CA PHE A 89 -10.25 4.33 10.94
C PHE A 89 -9.11 5.27 10.65
N SER A 90 -7.89 4.79 10.88
CA SER A 90 -6.68 5.51 10.51
C SER A 90 -6.20 5.03 9.14
N PHE A 91 -5.99 5.98 8.23
CA PHE A 91 -5.35 5.73 6.95
C PHE A 91 -3.94 6.35 7.01
N PRO A 92 -2.87 5.57 6.86
CA PRO A 92 -1.51 6.08 7.00
C PRO A 92 -1.30 7.32 6.12
N GLN A 93 -1.02 8.44 6.76
CA GLN A 93 -0.51 9.64 6.11
C GLN A 93 0.97 9.76 6.47
N PRO A 94 1.81 10.34 5.59
CA PRO A 94 3.25 10.48 5.82
C PRO A 94 3.56 11.44 6.98
#